data_AF-W0EZI9-F1
#
_entry.id   AF-W0EZI9-F1
#
_cell.length_a   1.000
_cell.length_b   1.000
_cell.length_c   1.000
_cell.angle_alpha   90.00
_cell.angle_beta   90.00
_cell.angle_gamma   90.00
#
_symmetry.space_group_name_H-M   'P 1'
#
loop_
_entity.id
_entity.type
_entity.pdbx_description
1 polymer ?
#
loop_
_entity_poly.entity_id
_entity_poly.type
_entity_poly.pdbx_seq_one_letter_code
_entity_poly.pdbx_strand_id
1 'polypeptide(L)' 'MEHNFDAEHIKEQEYQEELKQAENKDFKFSWVSSSRYLFYLIIACMVLFTWGGCYRLYTKRFEKPNVTIQESTLYTPKYK' A
#
# COMPACT_ATOMS: atom_id res chain seq x y z
N MET A 1 -45.67 -2.21 -36.84
CA MET A 1 -44.42 -1.44 -36.90
C MET A 1 -43.99 -0.98 -35.51
N GLU A 2 -44.90 -0.54 -34.64
CA GLU A 2 -44.61 -0.18 -33.23
C GLU A 2 -44.02 -1.33 -32.40
N HIS A 3 -44.57 -2.55 -32.47
CA HIS A 3 -44.08 -3.68 -31.67
C HIS A 3 -42.60 -4.06 -31.90
N ASN A 4 -42.04 -3.76 -33.08
CA ASN A 4 -40.61 -4.00 -33.34
C ASN A 4 -39.72 -2.88 -32.79
N PHE A 5 -40.25 -1.66 -32.72
CA PHE A 5 -39.58 -0.50 -32.14
C PHE A 5 -39.41 -0.71 -30.62
N ASP A 6 -40.49 -1.11 -29.93
CA ASP A 6 -40.45 -1.39 -28.49
C ASP A 6 -39.46 -2.51 -28.13
N ALA A 7 -39.41 -3.56 -28.96
CA ALA A 7 -38.49 -4.68 -28.75
C ALA A 7 -37.02 -4.29 -28.93
N GLU A 8 -36.70 -3.40 -29.88
CA GLU A 8 -35.34 -2.88 -30.03
C GLU A 8 -34.95 -1.98 -28.85
N HIS A 9 -35.84 -1.12 -28.36
CA HIS A 9 -35.57 -0.29 -27.20
C HIS A 9 -35.34 -1.08 -25.92
N ILE A 10 -36.13 -2.13 -25.67
CA ILE A 10 -35.94 -3.02 -24.51
C ILE A 10 -34.55 -3.67 -24.58
N LYS A 11 -34.15 -4.15 -25.75
CA LYS A 11 -32.83 -4.76 -25.96
C LYS A 11 -31.69 -3.75 -25.78
N GLU A 12 -31.86 -2.52 -26.23
CA GLU A 12 -30.91 -1.43 -25.97
C GLU A 12 -30.84 -1.10 -24.47
N GLN A 13 -31.97 -1.07 -23.76
CA GLN A 13 -32.00 -0.82 -22.31
C GLN A 13 -31.27 -1.92 -21.53
N GLU A 14 -31.56 -3.20 -21.82
CA GLU A 14 -30.88 -4.34 -21.21
C GLU A 14 -29.36 -4.30 -21.47
N TYR A 15 -28.95 -4.01 -22.71
CA TYR A 15 -27.54 -3.87 -23.06
C TYR A 15 -26.85 -2.73 -22.26
N GLN A 16 -27.51 -1.59 -22.11
CA GLN A 16 -26.99 -0.48 -21.30
C GLN A 16 -26.92 -0.82 -19.80
N GLU A 17 -27.85 -1.63 -19.29
CA GLU A 17 -27.80 -2.11 -17.91
C GLU A 17 -26.66 -3.11 -17.68
N GLU A 18 -26.43 -4.03 -18.62
CA GLU A 18 -25.29 -4.94 -18.58
C GLU A 18 -23.95 -4.19 -18.58
N LEU A 19 -23.82 -3.17 -19.45
CA LEU A 19 -22.65 -2.31 -19.49
C LEU A 19 -22.45 -1.56 -18.17
N LYS A 20 -23.51 -0.97 -17.60
CA LYS A 20 -23.45 -0.31 -16.29
C LYS A 20 -23.09 -1.28 -15.18
N GLN A 21 -23.58 -2.52 -15.22
CA GLN A 21 -23.26 -3.52 -14.21
C GLN A 21 -21.79 -3.97 -14.30
N ALA A 22 -21.27 -4.12 -15.51
CA ALA A 22 -19.85 -4.37 -15.76
C ALA A 22 -18.99 -3.19 -15.27
N GLU A 23 -19.37 -1.96 -15.60
CA GLU A 23 -18.67 -0.73 -15.18
C GLU A 23 -18.69 -0.52 -13.66
N ASN A 24 -19.79 -0.85 -12.99
CA ASN A 24 -19.88 -0.78 -11.53
C ASN A 24 -19.04 -1.83 -10.81
N LYS A 25 -18.79 -2.97 -11.46
CA LYS A 25 -17.84 -3.99 -10.98
C LYS A 25 -16.39 -3.55 -11.16
N ASP A 26 -16.12 -2.59 -12.04
CA ASP A 26 -14.77 -2.07 -12.22
C ASP A 26 -14.37 -1.13 -11.08
N PHE A 27 -13.21 -1.41 -10.50
CA PHE A 27 -12.62 -0.64 -9.41
C PHE A 27 -12.35 0.84 -9.77
N LYS A 28 -12.29 1.18 -11.06
CA LYS A 28 -12.04 2.54 -11.53
C LYS A 28 -13.23 3.47 -11.32
N PHE A 29 -14.47 2.99 -11.50
CA PHE A 29 -15.67 3.82 -11.37
C PHE A 29 -16.18 3.92 -9.93
N SER A 30 -15.90 2.92 -9.10
CA SER A 30 -16.33 2.87 -7.70
C SER A 30 -15.29 3.43 -6.71
N TRP A 31 -14.72 4.61 -7.00
CA TRP A 31 -13.64 5.23 -6.20
C TRP A 31 -13.99 5.35 -4.71
N VAL A 32 -15.24 5.72 -4.39
CA VAL A 32 -15.75 5.80 -3.02
C VAL A 32 -15.90 4.41 -2.38
N SER A 33 -16.39 3.42 -3.12
CA SER A 33 -16.52 2.04 -2.60
C SER A 33 -15.15 1.40 -2.32
N SER A 34 -14.18 1.67 -3.19
CA SER A 34 -12.80 1.13 -3.13
C SER A 34 -11.91 1.81 -2.07
N SER A 35 -12.27 3.01 -1.61
CA SER A 35 -11.49 3.79 -0.62
C SER A 35 -11.24 3.03 0.69
N ARG A 36 -12.25 2.31 1.21
CA ARG A 36 -12.15 1.53 2.45
C ARG A 36 -11.13 0.40 2.32
N TYR A 37 -11.12 -0.29 1.19
CA TYR A 37 -10.16 -1.36 0.93
C TYR A 37 -8.73 -0.84 0.86
N LEU A 38 -8.51 0.25 0.12
CA LEU A 38 -7.18 0.88 0.03
C LEU A 38 -6.69 1.42 1.38
N PHE A 39 -7.59 1.96 2.20
CA PHE A 39 -7.24 2.40 3.56
C PHE A 39 -6.66 1.26 4.40
N TYR A 40 -7.31 0.09 4.41
CA TYR A 40 -6.80 -1.07 5.15
C TYR A 40 -5.49 -1.60 4.56
N LEU A 41 -5.34 -1.62 3.23
CA LEU A 41 -4.08 -2.02 2.60
C LEU A 41 -2.92 -1.11 2.97
N ILE A 42 -3.13 0.21 2.96
CA ILE A 42 -2.09 1.18 3.32
C ILE A 42 -1.71 1.02 4.79
N ILE A 43 -2.67 0.88 5.70
CA ILE A 43 -2.39 0.65 7.12
C ILE A 43 -1.62 -0.66 7.32
N ALA A 44 -2.03 -1.75 6.67
CA ALA A 44 -1.31 -3.02 6.74
C ALA A 44 0.13 -2.87 6.24
N CYS A 45 0.34 -2.16 5.14
CA CYS A 45 1.65 -1.90 4.58
C CYS A 45 2.52 -1.05 5.52
N MET A 46 1.95 -0.01 6.15
CA MET A 46 2.65 0.80 7.16
C MET A 46 3.05 -0.06 8.37
N VAL A 47 2.15 -0.88 8.90
CA VAL A 47 2.45 -1.76 10.04
C VAL A 47 3.56 -2.73 9.70
N LEU A 48 3.50 -3.39 8.54
CA LEU A 48 4.55 -4.32 8.08
C LEU A 48 5.89 -3.59 7.90
N PHE A 49 5.88 -2.37 7.35
CA PHE A 49 7.09 -1.60 7.13
C PHE A 49 7.73 -1.13 8.44
N THR A 50 6.94 -0.57 9.37
CA THR A 50 7.41 -0.17 10.69
C THR A 50 7.94 -1.37 11.46
N TRP A 51 7.18 -2.47 11.50
CA TRP A 51 7.60 -3.67 12.22
C TRP A 51 8.85 -4.29 11.62
N GLY A 52 8.91 -4.42 10.29
CA GLY A 52 10.09 -4.91 9.58
C GLY A 52 11.32 -4.02 9.80
N GLY A 53 11.13 -2.69 9.80
CA GLY A 53 12.16 -1.71 10.11
C GLY A 53 12.69 -1.84 11.54
N CYS A 54 11.80 -1.88 12.54
CA CYS A 54 12.15 -2.08 13.94
C CYS A 54 12.86 -3.42 14.17
N TYR A 55 12.38 -4.51 13.56
CA TYR A 55 13.01 -5.82 13.67
C TYR A 55 14.43 -5.84 13.10
N ARG A 56 14.63 -5.23 11.94
CA ARG A 56 15.96 -5.14 11.31
C ARG A 56 16.92 -4.29 12.14
N LEU A 57 16.44 -3.19 12.72
CA LEU A 57 17.23 -2.35 13.62
C LEU A 57 17.61 -3.11 14.90
N TYR A 58 16.69 -3.87 15.48
CA TYR A 58 16.93 -4.69 16.67
C TYR A 58 18.02 -5.73 16.43
N THR A 59 17.96 -6.44 15.31
CA THR A 59 18.92 -7.50 14.96
C THR A 59 20.27 -6.97 14.48
N LYS A 60 20.32 -5.80 13.86
CA LYS A 60 21.54 -5.14 13.37
C LYS A 60 21.94 -3.97 14.27
N ARG A 61 21.87 -4.17 15.60
CA ARG A 61 22.38 -3.19 16.55
C ARG A 61 23.87 -2.96 16.34
N PHE A 62 24.33 -1.73 16.62
CA PHE A 62 25.74 -1.40 16.56
C PHE A 62 26.53 -2.24 17.57
N GLU A 63 27.46 -3.02 17.07
CA GLU A 63 28.47 -3.70 17.87
C GLU A 63 29.76 -2.89 17.79
N LYS A 64 30.24 -2.42 18.94
CA LYS A 64 31.44 -1.59 18.99
C LYS A 64 32.63 -2.44 18.52
N PRO A 65 33.27 -2.10 17.38
CA PRO A 65 34.41 -2.87 16.91
C PRO A 65 35.58 -2.68 17.88
N ASN A 66 36.26 -3.78 18.19
CA ASN A 66 37.48 -3.73 19.00
C ASN A 66 38.65 -3.32 18.09
N VAL A 67 38.86 -2.00 17.99
CA VAL A 67 39.96 -1.42 17.25
C VAL A 67 41.00 -0.86 18.22
N THR A 68 42.28 -0.96 17.86
CA THR A 68 43.36 -0.32 18.60
C THR A 68 43.25 1.20 18.42
N ILE A 69 42.66 1.87 19.40
CA ILE A 69 42.48 3.32 19.41
C ILE A 69 43.82 3.96 19.79
N GLN A 70 44.24 4.99 19.05
CA GLN A 70 45.44 5.75 19.39
C GLN A 70 45.23 6.50 20.72
N GLU A 71 46.17 6.40 21.65
CA GLU A 71 46.05 6.96 23.00
C GLU A 71 45.87 8.49 23.02
N SER A 72 46.32 9.20 21.98
CA SER A 72 46.13 10.64 21.81
C SER A 72 44.68 11.04 21.49
N THR A 73 43.85 10.10 21.03
CA THR A 73 42.44 10.33 20.70
C THR A 73 41.49 9.97 21.85
N LEU A 74 42.03 9.45 22.96
CA LEU A 74 41.25 9.17 24.14
C LEU A 74 40.82 10.48 24.81
N TYR A 75 39.53 10.58 25.13
CA TYR A 75 38.97 11.71 25.87
C TYR A 75 39.68 11.93 27.22
N THR A 76 40.06 10.84 27.87
CA THR A 76 40.88 10.85 29.09
C THR A 76 42.35 10.63 28.72
N PRO A 77 43.21 11.66 28.77
CA PRO A 77 44.61 11.52 28.40
C PRO A 77 45.33 10.57 29.37
N LYS A 78 46.13 9.67 28.82
CA LYS A 78 47.06 8.84 29.60
C LYS A 78 48.45 9.46 29.50
N TYR A 79 49.06 9.73 30.65
CA TYR A 79 50.43 10.21 30.75
C TYR A 79 51.33 9.02 31.10
N LYS A 80 52.55 8.99 30.54
CA LYS A 80 53.60 8.02 30.89
C LYS A 80 54.49 8.58 32.00
#